data_AF-A0A8J3Y677-F1
#
_entry.id   AF-A0A8J3Y677-F1
#
_cell.length_a   1.000
_cell.length_b   1.000
_cell.length_c   1.000
_cell.angle_alpha   90.00
_cell.angle_beta   90.00
_cell.angle_gamma   90.00
#
_symmetry.space_group_name_H-M   'P 1'
#
loop_
_entity.id
_entity.type
_entity.pdbx_description
1 polymer ?
#
loop_
_entity_poly.entity_id
_entity_poly.type
_entity_poly.pdbx_seq_one_letter_code
_entity_poly.pdbx_strand_id
1 'polypeptide(L)'
;MTETDPWAEYVAAAQRLDTVRRAASDAAKLRTEAAAAAQVELTGLQARLAPQRARLAQDVGVPETDLTPTTTDLELASQAVAGGPAAVAAALRDARGTADAADAATVRTGRIAAPWQRNLLVYGPFALVVLVVQVVLSAVADSQARLGYALLCSLTLPVFAFALGWLAIGVVWGGKDAKVDRTPIMGAAVCLAPVLISCMGVGLMSLVN
;
A
#
# COMPACT_ATOMS: atom_id res chain seq x y z
N MET A 1 20.22 51.20 -62.45
CA MET A 1 20.05 51.21 -60.99
C MET A 1 18.61 51.60 -60.73
N THR A 2 17.76 50.65 -60.38
CA THR A 2 16.35 50.93 -60.05
C THR A 2 16.32 51.52 -58.65
N GLU A 3 16.00 52.81 -58.56
CA GLU A 3 15.80 53.51 -57.29
C GLU A 3 14.55 52.91 -56.62
N THR A 4 14.73 52.10 -55.58
CA THR A 4 13.62 51.57 -54.81
C THR A 4 12.96 52.72 -54.04
N ASP A 5 11.63 52.81 -54.12
CA ASP A 5 10.83 53.77 -53.37
C ASP A 5 11.00 53.54 -51.85
N PRO A 6 11.63 54.47 -51.10
CA PRO A 6 11.89 54.32 -49.68
C PRO A 6 10.60 54.11 -48.85
N TRP A 7 9.47 54.63 -49.31
CA TRP A 7 8.18 54.43 -48.66
C TRP A 7 7.71 52.98 -48.79
N ALA A 8 7.86 52.37 -49.96
CA ALA A 8 7.55 50.96 -50.18
C ALA A 8 8.41 50.04 -49.30
N GLU A 9 9.70 50.35 -49.13
CA GLU A 9 10.59 49.62 -48.23
C GLU A 9 10.17 49.72 -46.76
N TYR A 10 9.77 50.91 -46.31
CA TYR A 10 9.25 51.13 -44.96
C TYR A 10 7.97 50.33 -44.72
N VAL A 11 6.99 50.39 -45.63
CA VAL A 11 5.72 49.64 -45.50
C VAL A 11 6.00 48.14 -45.47
N ALA A 12 6.89 47.63 -46.33
CA ALA A 12 7.27 46.23 -46.31
C ALA A 12 7.96 45.84 -44.98
N ALA A 13 8.81 46.70 -44.43
CA ALA A 13 9.43 46.47 -43.11
C ALA A 13 8.39 46.46 -41.98
N ALA A 14 7.42 47.38 -42.00
CA ALA A 14 6.33 47.43 -41.02
C ALA A 14 5.44 46.18 -41.08
N GLN A 15 5.11 45.69 -42.28
CA GLN A 15 4.35 44.45 -42.47
C GLN A 15 5.11 43.21 -41.96
N ARG A 16 6.43 43.15 -42.19
CA ARG A 16 7.28 42.09 -41.62
C ARG A 16 7.27 42.14 -40.09
N LEU A 17 7.41 43.32 -39.49
CA LEU A 17 7.38 43.49 -38.05
C LEU A 17 6.03 43.05 -37.44
N ASP A 18 4.92 43.45 -38.06
CA ASP A 18 3.58 43.07 -37.62
C ASP A 18 3.37 41.55 -37.72
N THR A 19 3.87 40.91 -38.77
CA THR A 19 3.84 39.44 -38.91
C THR A 19 4.58 38.74 -37.78
N VAL A 20 5.80 39.23 -37.43
CA VAL A 20 6.58 38.69 -36.31
C VAL A 20 5.87 38.93 -34.97
N ARG A 21 5.27 40.11 -34.76
CA ARG A 21 4.54 40.44 -33.53
C ARG A 21 3.33 39.53 -33.32
N ARG A 22 2.58 39.23 -34.38
CA ARG A 22 1.46 38.28 -34.31
C ARG A 22 1.93 36.87 -34.00
N ALA A 23 2.95 36.38 -34.72
CA ALA A 23 3.53 35.06 -34.46
C ALA A 23 4.05 34.92 -33.02
N ALA A 24 4.69 35.96 -32.47
CA ALA A 24 5.14 35.99 -31.08
C ALA A 24 3.96 35.99 -30.09
N SER A 25 2.89 36.73 -30.38
CA SER A 25 1.68 36.77 -29.56
C SER A 25 0.96 35.43 -29.55
N ASP A 26 0.87 34.75 -30.69
CA ASP A 26 0.26 33.43 -30.80
C ASP A 26 1.07 32.36 -30.09
N ALA A 27 2.41 32.39 -30.22
CA ALA A 27 3.29 31.51 -29.46
C ALA A 27 3.19 31.73 -27.94
N ALA A 28 3.04 32.98 -27.49
CA ALA A 28 2.84 33.30 -26.08
C ALA A 28 1.50 32.80 -25.53
N LYS A 29 0.42 32.91 -26.33
CA LYS A 29 -0.89 32.35 -25.98
C LYS A 29 -0.82 30.83 -25.80
N LEU A 30 -0.24 30.13 -26.78
CA LEU A 30 -0.08 28.67 -26.72
C LEU A 30 0.70 28.21 -25.48
N ARG A 31 1.74 28.94 -25.08
CA ARG A 31 2.51 28.64 -23.85
C ARG A 31 1.66 28.85 -22.59
N THR A 32 0.89 29.93 -22.54
CA THR A 32 0.00 30.22 -21.40
C THR A 32 -1.09 29.16 -21.27
N GLU A 33 -1.71 28.75 -22.37
CA GLU A 33 -2.72 27.70 -22.40
C GLU A 33 -2.13 26.34 -21.98
N ALA A 34 -0.95 25.99 -22.48
CA ALA A 34 -0.26 24.76 -22.08
C ALA A 34 0.10 24.75 -20.58
N ALA A 35 0.55 25.88 -20.04
CA ALA A 35 0.86 26.01 -18.60
C ALA A 35 -0.42 25.89 -17.74
N ALA A 36 -1.52 26.51 -18.16
CA ALA A 36 -2.80 26.40 -17.48
C ALA A 36 -3.33 24.96 -17.46
N ALA A 37 -3.25 24.26 -18.59
CA ALA A 37 -3.63 22.85 -18.68
C ALA A 37 -2.76 21.96 -17.78
N ALA A 38 -1.44 22.18 -17.77
CA ALA A 38 -0.51 21.45 -16.91
C ALA A 38 -0.82 21.69 -15.42
N GLN A 39 -1.16 22.92 -15.03
CA GLN A 39 -1.53 23.25 -13.65
C GLN A 39 -2.81 22.54 -13.20
N VAL A 40 -3.81 22.45 -14.08
CA VAL A 40 -5.06 21.73 -13.79
C VAL A 40 -4.79 20.24 -13.57
N GLU A 41 -4.03 19.59 -14.46
CA GLU A 41 -3.67 18.18 -14.32
C GLU A 41 -2.83 17.94 -13.05
N LEU A 42 -1.85 18.79 -12.75
CA LEU A 42 -1.03 18.68 -11.54
C LEU A 42 -1.87 18.78 -10.27
N THR A 43 -2.79 19.76 -10.21
CA THR A 43 -3.68 19.94 -9.05
C THR A 43 -4.60 18.73 -8.89
N GLY A 44 -5.10 18.17 -10.00
CA GLY A 44 -5.86 16.92 -10.02
C GLY A 44 -5.07 15.73 -9.49
N LEU A 45 -3.81 15.59 -9.90
CA LEU A 45 -2.92 14.53 -9.41
C LEU A 45 -2.62 14.68 -7.91
N GLN A 46 -2.33 15.90 -7.44
CA GLN A 46 -2.09 16.16 -6.02
C GLN A 46 -3.31 15.80 -5.15
N ALA A 47 -4.51 16.17 -5.61
CA ALA A 47 -5.76 15.84 -4.92
C ALA A 47 -6.01 14.32 -4.84
N ARG A 48 -5.52 13.55 -5.81
CA ARG A 48 -5.64 12.07 -5.83
C ARG A 48 -4.55 11.36 -5.04
N LEU A 49 -3.32 11.86 -5.05
CA LEU A 49 -2.20 11.23 -4.36
C LEU A 49 -2.31 11.36 -2.83
N ALA A 50 -2.89 12.45 -2.32
CA ALA A 50 -3.09 12.64 -0.88
C ALA A 50 -3.88 11.50 -0.20
N PRO A 51 -5.09 11.11 -0.68
CA PRO A 51 -5.81 9.99 -0.11
C PRO A 51 -5.13 8.63 -0.38
N GLN A 52 -4.44 8.45 -1.52
CA GLN A 52 -3.66 7.23 -1.77
C GLN A 52 -2.54 7.03 -0.75
N ARG A 53 -1.77 8.09 -0.47
CA ARG A 53 -0.71 8.07 0.55
C ARG A 53 -1.27 7.71 1.92
N ALA A 54 -2.38 8.33 2.31
CA ALA A 54 -3.04 8.05 3.59
C ALA A 54 -3.43 6.56 3.70
N ARG A 55 -3.99 5.96 2.64
CA ARG A 55 -4.33 4.53 2.61
C ARG A 55 -3.10 3.64 2.68
N LEU A 56 -2.03 3.97 1.98
CA LEU A 56 -0.77 3.18 2.05
C LEU A 56 -0.17 3.21 3.46
N ALA A 57 -0.19 4.37 4.12
CA ALA A 57 0.28 4.50 5.49
C ALA A 57 -0.63 3.76 6.50
N GLN A 58 -1.95 3.92 6.38
CA GLN A 58 -2.92 3.41 7.37
C GLN A 58 -3.31 1.95 7.16
N ASP A 59 -3.63 1.56 5.92
CA ASP A 59 -4.20 0.23 5.62
C ASP A 59 -3.10 -0.79 5.32
N VAL A 60 -2.01 -0.35 4.67
CA VAL A 60 -0.89 -1.23 4.27
C VAL A 60 0.28 -1.14 5.24
N GLY A 61 0.38 -0.06 6.03
CA GLY A 61 1.45 0.12 7.02
C GLY A 61 2.80 0.49 6.40
N VAL A 62 2.80 1.11 5.21
CA VAL A 62 4.04 1.56 4.56
C VAL A 62 4.68 2.67 5.41
N PRO A 63 5.98 2.59 5.74
CA PRO A 63 6.68 3.65 6.47
C PRO A 63 6.58 4.99 5.73
N GLU A 64 6.35 6.08 6.48
CA GLU A 64 6.26 7.43 5.89
C GLU A 64 7.55 7.85 5.16
N THR A 65 8.71 7.31 5.56
CA THR A 65 10.01 7.52 4.89
C THR A 65 10.01 6.98 3.46
N ASP A 66 9.28 5.91 3.20
CA ASP A 66 9.22 5.26 1.88
C ASP A 66 8.17 5.95 0.98
N LEU A 67 7.28 6.74 1.59
CA LEU A 67 6.27 7.54 0.89
C LEU A 67 6.78 8.93 0.50
N THR A 68 7.91 9.38 1.05
CA THR A 68 8.54 10.64 0.65
C THR A 68 9.47 10.45 -0.55
N PRO A 69 9.33 11.29 -1.60
CA PRO A 69 10.25 11.24 -2.75
C PRO A 69 11.70 11.40 -2.31
N THR A 70 12.58 10.56 -2.84
CA THR A 70 14.03 10.65 -2.61
C THR A 70 14.65 11.71 -3.52
N THR A 71 15.91 12.09 -3.24
CA THR A 71 16.65 13.01 -4.11
C THR A 71 16.77 12.49 -5.54
N THR A 72 16.97 11.17 -5.71
CA THR A 72 17.02 10.52 -7.02
C THR A 72 15.71 10.65 -7.78
N ASP A 73 14.56 10.52 -7.09
CA ASP A 73 13.25 10.68 -7.73
C ASP A 73 13.03 12.11 -8.23
N LEU A 74 13.52 13.11 -7.49
CA LEU A 74 13.46 14.51 -7.88
C LEU A 74 14.33 14.80 -9.12
N GLU A 75 15.51 14.19 -9.21
CA GLU A 75 16.39 14.31 -10.37
C GLU A 75 15.74 13.71 -11.63
N LEU A 76 15.18 12.51 -11.53
CA LEU A 76 14.45 11.88 -12.64
C LEU A 76 13.24 12.72 -13.06
N ALA A 77 12.48 13.25 -12.11
CA ALA A 77 11.36 14.14 -12.41
C ALA A 77 11.82 15.41 -13.12
N SER A 78 12.95 16.01 -12.70
CA SER A 78 13.52 17.19 -13.34
C SER A 78 13.94 16.92 -14.80
N GLN A 79 14.52 15.74 -15.07
CA GLN A 79 14.90 15.32 -16.41
C GLN A 79 13.68 15.08 -17.30
N ALA A 80 12.62 14.47 -16.76
CA ALA A 80 11.39 14.19 -17.48
C ALA A 80 10.68 15.46 -17.98
N VAL A 81 10.82 16.58 -17.27
CA VAL A 81 10.20 17.87 -17.64
C VAL A 81 11.13 18.81 -18.40
N ALA A 82 12.41 18.50 -18.52
CA ALA A 82 13.43 19.38 -19.11
C ALA A 82 13.17 19.71 -20.61
N GLY A 83 12.44 18.86 -21.33
CA GLY A 83 12.13 19.02 -22.76
C GLY A 83 11.07 20.08 -23.09
N GLY A 84 10.61 20.87 -22.12
CA GLY A 84 9.63 21.94 -22.32
C GLY A 84 8.16 21.48 -22.22
N PRO A 85 7.19 22.27 -22.72
CA PRO A 85 5.76 22.06 -22.44
C PRO A 85 5.22 20.70 -22.87
N ALA A 86 5.69 20.16 -24.00
CA ALA A 86 5.29 18.84 -24.48
C ALA A 86 5.82 17.72 -23.58
N ALA A 87 7.04 17.87 -23.04
CA ALA A 87 7.63 16.93 -22.11
C ALA A 87 6.88 16.95 -20.76
N VAL A 88 6.53 18.14 -20.26
CA VAL A 88 5.68 18.30 -19.08
C VAL A 88 4.33 17.59 -19.26
N ALA A 89 3.67 17.80 -20.40
CA ALA A 89 2.38 17.16 -20.70
C ALA A 89 2.50 15.63 -20.86
N ALA A 90 3.64 15.11 -21.35
CA ALA A 90 3.90 13.68 -21.41
C ALA A 90 4.14 13.10 -20.00
N ALA A 91 4.96 13.76 -19.18
CA ALA A 91 5.24 13.36 -17.81
C ALA A 91 3.98 13.34 -16.93
N LEU A 92 3.10 14.34 -17.07
CA LEU A 92 1.83 14.37 -16.34
C LEU A 92 0.87 13.25 -16.77
N ARG A 93 0.83 12.90 -18.05
CA ARG A 93 0.03 11.76 -18.54
C ARG A 93 0.56 10.43 -18.02
N ASP A 94 1.88 10.27 -17.99
CA ASP A 94 2.53 9.07 -17.44
C ASP A 94 2.30 8.94 -15.93
N ALA A 95 2.43 10.05 -15.19
CA ALA A 95 2.13 10.11 -13.77
C ALA A 95 0.66 9.75 -13.48
N ARG A 96 -0.28 10.21 -14.32
CA ARG A 96 -1.69 9.83 -14.24
C ARG A 96 -1.91 8.34 -14.48
N GLY A 97 -1.31 7.78 -15.53
CA GLY A 97 -1.40 6.35 -15.82
C GLY A 97 -0.85 5.51 -14.67
N THR A 98 0.26 5.94 -14.07
CA THR A 98 0.85 5.29 -12.89
C THR A 98 -0.07 5.38 -11.67
N ALA A 99 -0.66 6.54 -11.39
CA ALA A 99 -1.61 6.71 -10.29
C ALA A 99 -2.88 5.86 -10.48
N ASP A 100 -3.39 5.75 -11.72
CA ASP A 100 -4.53 4.89 -12.06
C ASP A 100 -4.20 3.40 -11.87
N ALA A 101 -3.00 2.97 -12.28
CA ALA A 101 -2.54 1.60 -12.08
C ALA A 101 -2.37 1.26 -10.59
N ALA A 102 -1.84 2.21 -9.80
CA ALA A 102 -1.70 2.07 -8.36
C ALA A 102 -3.06 1.97 -7.65
N ASP A 103 -4.04 2.80 -8.02
CA ASP A 103 -5.42 2.70 -7.52
C ASP A 103 -6.02 1.31 -7.84
N ALA A 104 -5.86 0.84 -9.08
CA ALA A 104 -6.36 -0.47 -9.48
C ALA A 104 -5.68 -1.63 -8.74
N ALA A 105 -4.40 -1.48 -8.40
CA ALA A 105 -3.66 -2.46 -7.59
C ALA A 105 -4.10 -2.43 -6.12
N THR A 106 -4.26 -1.25 -5.52
CA THR A 106 -4.68 -1.11 -4.11
C THR A 106 -6.11 -1.60 -3.89
N VAL A 107 -7.05 -1.38 -4.83
CA VAL A 107 -8.41 -1.95 -4.75
C VAL A 107 -8.38 -3.48 -4.75
N ARG A 108 -7.46 -4.09 -5.51
CA ARG A 108 -7.27 -5.55 -5.54
C ARG A 108 -6.73 -6.07 -4.20
N THR A 109 -5.82 -5.32 -3.60
CA THR A 109 -5.19 -5.64 -2.30
C THR A 109 -6.10 -5.31 -1.12
N GLY A 110 -7.02 -4.34 -1.21
CA GLY A 110 -7.99 -3.99 -0.16
C GLY A 110 -9.02 -5.09 0.14
N ARG A 111 -9.06 -6.16 -0.66
CA ARG A 111 -9.75 -7.42 -0.32
C ARG A 111 -8.95 -8.33 0.61
N ILE A 112 -7.69 -8.01 0.84
CA ILE A 112 -6.77 -8.75 1.69
C ILE A 112 -6.74 -8.00 3.02
N ALA A 113 -7.51 -8.52 3.98
CA ALA A 113 -7.67 -8.00 5.34
C ALA A 113 -6.32 -7.59 5.97
N ALA A 114 -6.34 -6.65 6.91
CA ALA A 114 -5.12 -6.20 7.61
C ALA A 114 -4.30 -7.41 8.11
N PRO A 115 -2.96 -7.33 8.20
CA PRO A 115 -2.13 -8.50 8.54
C PRO A 115 -2.59 -9.23 9.80
N TRP A 116 -3.03 -8.48 10.82
CA TRP A 116 -3.60 -9.02 12.05
C TRP A 116 -4.94 -9.75 11.83
N GLN A 117 -5.81 -9.27 10.93
CA GLN A 117 -7.09 -9.92 10.58
C GLN A 117 -6.86 -11.21 9.81
N ARG A 118 -5.89 -11.26 8.89
CA ARG A 118 -5.50 -12.50 8.18
C ARG A 118 -4.97 -13.54 9.16
N ASN A 119 -4.08 -13.11 10.06
CA ASN A 119 -3.54 -14.00 11.07
C ASN A 119 -4.62 -14.48 12.05
N LEU A 120 -5.54 -13.63 12.47
CA LEU A 120 -6.67 -14.02 13.32
C LEU A 120 -7.61 -15.00 12.60
N LEU A 121 -7.87 -14.79 11.32
CA LEU A 121 -8.71 -15.68 10.50
C LEU A 121 -8.07 -17.06 10.32
N VAL A 122 -6.74 -17.13 10.24
CA VAL A 122 -6.02 -18.40 10.03
C VAL A 122 -5.74 -19.11 11.35
N TYR A 123 -5.16 -18.43 12.34
CA TYR A 123 -4.81 -19.04 13.63
C TYR A 123 -6.02 -19.19 14.56
N GLY A 124 -7.05 -18.35 14.43
CA GLY A 124 -8.23 -18.34 15.29
C GLY A 124 -9.01 -19.67 15.30
N PRO A 125 -9.35 -20.27 14.15
CA PRO A 125 -10.01 -21.57 14.10
C PRO A 125 -9.17 -22.69 14.75
N PHE A 126 -7.85 -22.70 14.55
CA PHE A 126 -6.98 -23.69 15.19
C PHE A 126 -6.91 -23.49 16.71
N ALA A 127 -6.79 -22.24 17.19
CA ALA A 127 -6.82 -21.93 18.61
C ALA A 127 -8.18 -22.31 19.26
N LEU A 128 -9.29 -22.11 18.54
CA LEU A 128 -10.62 -22.52 18.97
C LEU A 128 -10.72 -24.05 19.09
N VAL A 129 -10.22 -24.80 18.12
CA VAL A 129 -10.19 -26.28 18.18
C VAL A 129 -9.37 -26.75 19.38
N VAL A 130 -8.19 -26.16 19.62
CA VAL A 130 -7.37 -26.47 20.80
C VAL A 130 -8.13 -26.19 22.10
N LEU A 131 -8.80 -25.04 22.19
CA LEU A 131 -9.61 -24.69 23.37
C LEU A 131 -10.75 -25.70 23.60
N VAL A 132 -11.49 -26.07 22.55
CA VAL A 132 -12.58 -27.06 22.65
C VAL A 132 -12.06 -28.42 23.11
N VAL A 133 -10.94 -28.89 22.55
CA VAL A 133 -10.31 -30.15 22.96
C VAL A 133 -9.88 -30.10 24.44
N GLN A 134 -9.29 -28.99 24.89
CA GLN A 134 -8.89 -28.81 26.28
C GLN A 134 -10.08 -28.82 27.24
N VAL A 135 -11.20 -28.17 26.88
CA VAL A 135 -12.44 -28.16 27.68
C VAL A 135 -13.04 -29.56 27.78
N VAL A 136 -13.15 -30.30 26.68
CA VAL A 136 -13.69 -31.65 26.65
C VAL A 136 -12.82 -32.61 27.47
N LEU A 137 -11.50 -32.58 27.29
CA LEU A 137 -10.59 -33.43 28.06
C LEU A 137 -10.65 -33.11 29.56
N SER A 138 -10.75 -31.84 29.93
CA SER A 138 -10.88 -31.44 31.34
C SER A 138 -12.20 -31.90 31.96
N ALA A 139 -13.29 -31.94 31.18
CA ALA A 139 -14.60 -32.39 31.63
C ALA A 139 -14.69 -33.92 31.79
N VAL A 140 -13.95 -34.68 30.97
CA VAL A 140 -14.02 -36.16 30.95
C VAL A 140 -12.93 -36.82 31.80
N ALA A 141 -11.80 -36.14 32.05
CA ALA A 141 -10.67 -36.73 32.76
C ALA A 141 -10.95 -36.96 34.26
N ASP A 142 -10.50 -38.09 34.78
CA ASP A 142 -10.63 -38.46 36.19
C ASP A 142 -9.70 -37.62 37.09
N SER A 143 -10.06 -37.40 38.36
CA SER A 143 -9.39 -36.41 39.25
C SER A 143 -7.89 -36.65 39.43
N GLN A 144 -7.48 -37.92 39.42
CA GLN A 144 -6.09 -38.33 39.65
C GLN A 144 -5.21 -38.24 38.39
N ALA A 145 -5.82 -38.21 37.19
CA ALA A 145 -5.12 -38.13 35.90
C ALA A 145 -5.21 -36.73 35.24
N ARG A 146 -6.14 -35.88 35.71
CA ARG A 146 -6.41 -34.53 35.19
C ARG A 146 -5.17 -33.65 35.08
N LEU A 147 -4.29 -33.64 36.09
CA LEU A 147 -3.10 -32.78 36.11
C LEU A 147 -2.06 -33.19 35.04
N GLY A 148 -1.79 -34.49 34.89
CA GLY A 148 -0.83 -34.98 33.91
C GLY A 148 -1.30 -34.80 32.47
N TYR A 149 -2.56 -35.15 32.19
CA TYR A 149 -3.15 -34.96 30.86
C TYR A 149 -3.34 -33.47 30.51
N ALA A 150 -3.73 -32.64 31.46
CA ALA A 150 -3.87 -31.20 31.25
C ALA A 150 -2.52 -30.57 30.87
N LEU A 151 -1.43 -30.91 31.55
CA LEU A 151 -0.11 -30.36 31.24
C LEU A 151 0.43 -30.84 29.89
N LEU A 152 0.29 -32.14 29.60
CA LEU A 152 0.80 -32.71 28.35
C LEU A 152 -0.01 -32.22 27.13
N CYS A 153 -1.35 -32.22 27.21
CA CYS A 153 -2.22 -31.75 26.13
C CYS A 153 -2.19 -30.23 25.99
N SER A 154 -2.08 -29.48 27.09
CA SER A 154 -2.01 -28.03 27.02
C SER A 154 -0.72 -27.52 26.40
N LEU A 155 0.40 -28.26 26.48
CA LEU A 155 1.65 -27.82 25.85
C LEU A 155 1.79 -28.32 24.41
N THR A 156 1.35 -29.54 24.11
CA THR A 156 1.55 -30.15 22.78
C THR A 156 0.56 -29.64 21.74
N LEU A 157 -0.73 -29.48 22.08
CA LEU A 157 -1.77 -29.07 21.13
C LEU A 157 -1.56 -27.66 20.54
N PRO A 158 -1.15 -26.63 21.32
CA PRO A 158 -0.81 -25.31 20.79
C PRO A 158 0.35 -25.32 19.81
N VAL A 159 1.35 -26.15 20.05
CA VAL A 159 2.53 -26.26 19.18
C VAL A 159 2.12 -26.85 17.83
N PHE A 160 1.27 -27.88 17.83
CA PHE A 160 0.72 -28.44 16.59
C PHE A 160 -0.20 -27.45 15.87
N ALA A 161 -1.07 -26.74 16.59
CA ALA A 161 -1.93 -25.70 16.01
C ALA A 161 -1.12 -24.56 15.38
N PHE A 162 -0.04 -24.14 16.04
CA PHE A 162 0.89 -23.14 15.51
C PHE A 162 1.59 -23.64 14.25
N ALA A 163 2.13 -24.87 14.27
CA ALA A 163 2.81 -25.45 13.11
C ALA A 163 1.87 -25.61 11.90
N LEU A 164 0.62 -26.03 12.12
CA LEU A 164 -0.41 -26.15 11.09
C LEU A 164 -0.83 -24.78 10.53
N GLY A 165 -1.06 -23.80 11.40
CA GLY A 165 -1.37 -22.43 10.98
C GLY A 165 -0.23 -21.80 10.18
N TRP A 166 1.02 -22.01 10.61
CA TRP A 166 2.21 -21.55 9.91
C TRP A 166 2.35 -22.17 8.51
N LEU A 167 2.13 -23.48 8.40
CA LEU A 167 2.18 -24.20 7.12
C LEU A 167 1.05 -23.75 6.18
N ALA A 168 -0.18 -23.61 6.69
CA ALA A 168 -1.31 -23.12 5.91
C ALA A 168 -1.05 -21.72 5.35
N ILE A 169 -0.42 -20.83 6.12
CA ILE A 169 -0.04 -19.50 5.64
C ILE A 169 0.99 -19.58 4.51
N GLY A 170 1.98 -20.47 4.66
CA GLY A 170 2.99 -20.72 3.64
C GLY A 170 2.42 -21.27 2.33
N VAL A 171 1.38 -22.11 2.38
CA VAL A 171 0.76 -22.72 1.19
C VAL A 171 -0.21 -21.77 0.50
N VAL A 172 -1.07 -21.07 1.26
CA VAL A 172 -2.11 -20.20 0.68
C VAL A 172 -1.52 -18.90 0.14
N TRP A 173 -0.44 -18.39 0.75
CA TRP A 173 0.15 -17.10 0.39
C TRP A 173 1.61 -17.14 -0.07
N GLY A 174 2.24 -18.32 -0.11
CA GLY A 174 3.60 -18.47 -0.64
C GLY A 174 3.64 -18.52 -2.16
N GLY A 175 3.88 -17.36 -2.79
CA GLY A 175 4.28 -17.27 -4.20
C GLY A 175 5.81 -17.30 -4.35
N LYS A 176 6.31 -17.65 -5.55
CA LYS A 176 7.76 -17.81 -5.84
C LYS A 176 8.61 -16.56 -5.56
N ASP A 177 8.02 -15.37 -5.53
CA ASP A 177 8.74 -14.09 -5.35
C ASP A 177 8.15 -13.18 -4.25
N ALA A 178 7.11 -13.62 -3.52
CA ALA A 178 6.47 -12.80 -2.49
C ALA A 178 7.00 -13.15 -1.09
N LYS A 179 7.69 -12.20 -0.44
CA LYS A 179 8.11 -12.33 0.96
C LYS A 179 6.85 -12.29 1.84
N VAL A 180 6.34 -13.47 2.19
CA VAL A 180 5.17 -13.61 3.07
C VAL A 180 5.55 -13.03 4.42
N ASP A 181 4.84 -11.98 4.85
CA ASP A 181 5.02 -11.38 6.17
C ASP A 181 4.41 -12.31 7.22
N ARG A 182 5.20 -13.32 7.60
CA ARG A 182 4.83 -14.28 8.62
C ARG A 182 5.12 -13.60 9.94
N THR A 183 4.10 -13.32 10.74
CA THR A 183 4.26 -12.77 12.09
C THR A 183 4.26 -13.92 13.13
N PRO A 184 5.40 -14.62 13.35
CA PRO A 184 5.46 -15.81 14.22
C PRO A 184 5.05 -15.51 15.66
N ILE A 185 5.40 -14.32 16.15
CA ILE A 185 5.14 -13.91 17.54
C ILE A 185 3.63 -13.84 17.80
N MET A 186 2.86 -13.25 16.87
CA MET A 186 1.41 -13.18 16.98
C MET A 186 0.75 -14.56 16.88
N GLY A 187 1.23 -15.42 15.97
CA GLY A 187 0.73 -16.80 15.86
C GLY A 187 0.97 -17.59 17.15
N ALA A 188 2.17 -17.46 17.74
CA ALA A 188 2.49 -18.11 19.01
C ALA A 188 1.61 -17.60 20.15
N ALA A 189 1.39 -16.28 20.24
CA ALA A 189 0.53 -15.67 21.25
C ALA A 189 -0.92 -16.17 21.15
N VAL A 190 -1.49 -16.23 19.94
CA VAL A 190 -2.86 -16.71 19.70
C VAL A 190 -3.00 -18.20 20.02
N CYS A 191 -2.02 -19.02 19.65
CA CYS A 191 -2.05 -20.46 19.95
C CYS A 191 -1.81 -20.77 21.44
N LEU A 192 -1.09 -19.91 22.17
CA LEU A 192 -0.86 -20.06 23.63
C LEU A 192 -2.02 -19.53 24.49
N ALA A 193 -2.86 -18.61 23.97
CA ALA A 193 -3.98 -18.05 24.73
C ALA A 193 -4.94 -19.11 25.32
N PRO A 194 -5.34 -20.18 24.60
CA PRO A 194 -6.13 -21.27 25.17
C PRO A 194 -5.51 -21.93 26.41
N VAL A 195 -4.18 -22.07 26.45
CA VAL A 195 -3.47 -22.65 27.60
C VAL A 195 -3.62 -21.77 28.82
N LEU A 196 -3.43 -20.46 28.66
CA LEU A 196 -3.57 -19.50 29.76
C LEU A 196 -4.99 -19.48 30.31
N ILE A 197 -5.99 -19.50 29.41
CA ILE A 197 -7.41 -19.55 29.77
C ILE A 197 -7.73 -20.84 30.54
N SER A 198 -7.27 -21.99 30.04
CA SER A 198 -7.49 -23.30 30.68
C SER A 198 -6.80 -23.42 32.04
N CYS A 199 -5.56 -22.96 32.17
CA CYS A 199 -4.84 -22.92 33.44
C CYS A 199 -5.52 -22.02 34.47
N MET A 200 -6.00 -20.85 34.04
CA MET A 200 -6.75 -19.93 34.90
C MET A 200 -8.07 -20.54 35.36
N GLY A 201 -8.80 -21.24 34.47
CA GLY A 201 -10.03 -21.94 34.81
C GLY A 201 -9.85 -23.07 35.82
N VAL A 202 -8.84 -23.93 35.64
CA VAL A 202 -8.53 -25.02 36.58
C VAL A 202 -8.05 -24.46 37.93
N GLY A 203 -7.20 -23.43 37.92
CA GLY A 203 -6.74 -22.76 39.13
C GLY A 203 -7.90 -22.16 39.93
N LEU A 204 -8.84 -21.50 39.25
CA LEU A 204 -10.02 -20.93 39.90
C LEU A 204 -10.95 -22.01 40.48
N MET A 205 -11.16 -23.13 39.79
CA MET A 205 -11.91 -24.26 40.35
C MET A 205 -11.22 -24.88 41.57
N SER A 206 -9.88 -24.92 41.59
CA SER A 206 -9.12 -25.46 42.74
C SER A 206 -9.14 -24.58 43.99
N LEU A 207 -9.51 -23.29 43.85
CA LEU A 207 -9.64 -22.36 44.96
C LEU A 207 -11.06 -22.30 45.54
N VAL A 208 -12.06 -22.69 44.75
CA VAL A 208 -13.48 -22.63 45.10
C VAL A 208 -14.01 -23.95 45.69
N ASN A 209 -13.26 -25.04 45.51
CA ASN A 209 -13.62 -26.39 45.92
C ASN A 209 -12.67 -26.93 46.99
#